data_AF-A0A8H4XFG4-F1
#
_entry.id   AF-A0A8H4XFG4-F1
#
_cell.length_a   1.000
_cell.length_b   1.000
_cell.length_c   1.000
_cell.angle_alpha   90.00
_cell.angle_beta   90.00
_cell.angle_gamma   90.00
#
_symmetry.space_group_name_H-M   'P 1'
#
loop_
_entity.id
_entity.type
_entity.pdbx_description
1 polymer ?
#
loop_
_entity_poly.entity_id
_entity_poly.type
_entity_poly.pdbx_seq_one_letter_code
_entity_poly.pdbx_strand_id
1 'polypeptide(L)'
;MSDLQARLDKLQLLLGQGVKLVDKPKDDEQANNDTSKDFFGHGPDNSYGVVMSDDWIFEEEKRILAENNLPAQKLLHDTAYAARERQLAANKEKALDCSKFRIGEPVDKDFKFCPLKVMVSYPDRFIGKVNRPRAKPYFTRILFERTWDFFYLHDPTEPARDPYLLVPSAQFEVFLEELNLELDTSLRIPSGLNTDKFFMKFGEGDTPRPRYLRRSQEETSLDVRPWPIINPDDINAFQAAPPRDQLTWRSKMRVVKSGFVPKKGGDPEKAAKKKRHRDQMLRNTLGYLGLQGDPDGHDVVFICVDVEAIERKPNPISEIGFAILDTRDTKGVDPKSVGRGWWPMIKTHHLRVYEYAGLRNHQFVKGCPDAFNFGESIFPPKDKIGEAIMAILDPYLLDERNIVIVGHDVKQDINYFGTMGIDLKVLAELAEPIDTQEIHQAWCDSTQGRSLSAVLNDLDISSKNLHNAGNDAHYTLCAMLGVALEHVRKEEEQSNKMLNSID
;
A
#
# COMPACT_ATOMS: atom_id res chain seq x y z
N MET A 1 12.54 10.95 44.14
CA MET A 1 12.97 12.12 43.35
C MET A 1 12.02 12.24 42.18
N SER A 2 11.51 13.43 41.86
CA SER A 2 10.62 13.63 40.69
C SER A 2 11.40 13.38 39.40
N ASP A 3 10.73 12.87 38.35
CA ASP A 3 11.32 12.64 37.00
C ASP A 3 12.05 13.90 36.49
N LEU A 4 11.52 15.07 36.83
CA LEU A 4 12.08 16.38 36.52
C LEU A 4 13.47 16.61 37.13
N GLN A 5 13.69 16.19 38.38
CA GLN A 5 14.98 16.33 39.06
C GLN A 5 16.04 15.44 38.41
N ALA A 6 15.68 14.20 38.06
CA ALA A 6 16.60 13.27 37.41
C ALA A 6 17.05 13.74 36.01
N ARG A 7 16.15 14.42 35.27
CA ARG A 7 16.49 15.04 33.99
C ARG A 7 17.40 16.25 34.16
N LEU A 8 17.16 17.09 35.17
CA LEU A 8 17.98 18.25 35.48
C LEU A 8 19.43 17.87 35.82
N ASP A 9 19.59 16.83 36.65
CA ASP A 9 20.89 16.33 37.09
C ASP A 9 21.71 15.77 35.90
N LYS A 10 21.03 15.10 34.96
CA LYS A 10 21.66 14.57 33.74
C LYS A 10 22.11 15.68 32.79
N LEU A 11 21.33 16.76 32.68
CA LEU A 11 21.67 17.94 31.88
C LEU A 11 22.85 18.72 32.47
N GLN A 12 22.91 18.87 33.79
CA GLN A 12 24.06 19.47 34.48
C GLN A 12 25.35 18.67 34.25
N LEU A 13 25.26 17.34 34.23
CA LEU A 13 26.40 16.47 33.94
C LEU A 13 26.93 16.64 32.50
N LEU A 14 26.03 16.86 31.53
CA LEU A 14 26.38 17.00 30.11
C LEU A 14 26.92 18.39 29.76
N LEU A 15 26.37 19.45 30.37
CA LEU A 15 26.73 20.83 30.07
C LEU A 15 27.88 21.37 30.93
N GLY A 16 28.20 20.73 32.06
CA GLY A 16 29.27 21.15 32.95
C GLY A 16 29.03 22.46 33.71
N GLN A 17 27.77 22.96 33.73
CA GLN A 17 27.35 24.18 34.43
C GLN A 17 26.00 23.97 35.15
N GLY A 18 25.71 24.78 36.18
CA GLY A 18 24.50 24.65 37.00
C GLY A 18 23.23 25.14 36.29
N VAL A 19 22.19 24.28 36.22
CA VAL A 19 20.90 24.56 35.56
C VAL A 19 19.80 24.78 36.61
N LYS A 20 18.92 25.78 36.43
CA LYS A 20 17.74 26.05 37.27
C LYS A 20 16.45 26.16 36.45
N LEU A 21 15.34 25.64 36.97
CA LEU A 21 14.00 25.81 36.40
C LEU A 21 13.42 27.17 36.82
N VAL A 22 12.60 27.78 35.97
CA VAL A 22 11.88 29.03 36.27
C VAL A 22 10.39 28.72 36.39
N ASP A 23 9.76 29.19 37.47
CA ASP A 23 8.31 29.16 37.61
C ASP A 23 7.67 30.19 36.66
N LYS A 24 6.66 29.74 35.91
CA LYS A 24 5.96 30.54 34.90
C LYS A 24 5.30 31.77 35.55
N PRO A 25 5.54 33.02 35.07
CA PRO A 25 4.75 34.17 35.51
C PRO A 25 3.30 34.00 35.02
N LYS A 26 2.35 34.35 35.87
CA LYS A 26 0.93 34.48 35.49
C LYS A 26 0.79 35.55 34.40
N ASP A 27 -0.01 35.22 33.39
CA ASP A 27 -0.32 36.08 32.26
C ASP A 27 -0.93 37.41 32.72
N ASP A 28 -0.27 38.52 32.39
CA ASP A 28 -0.89 39.85 32.30
C ASP A 28 -0.55 40.41 30.91
N GLU A 29 -1.61 40.75 30.18
CA GLU A 29 -1.60 41.34 28.84
C GLU A 29 -0.93 42.73 28.84
N GLN A 30 0.03 43.00 27.94
CA GLN A 30 0.05 44.19 27.06
C GLN A 30 1.28 44.28 26.13
N ALA A 31 0.96 44.59 24.87
CA ALA A 31 1.73 45.10 23.72
C ALA A 31 3.11 45.76 23.93
N ASN A 32 4.10 45.48 23.06
CA ASN A 32 4.47 46.31 21.89
C ASN A 32 5.83 45.92 21.24
N ASN A 33 5.93 46.20 19.92
CA ASN A 33 7.11 46.18 19.04
C ASN A 33 8.32 47.01 19.56
N ASP A 34 9.57 46.62 19.25
CA ASP A 34 10.36 47.10 18.08
C ASP A 34 11.92 46.97 18.24
N THR A 35 12.59 46.61 17.14
CA THR A 35 13.98 46.90 16.65
C THR A 35 15.30 46.85 17.48
N SER A 36 16.21 45.97 16.99
CA SER A 36 17.59 46.21 16.46
C SER A 36 18.89 46.36 17.32
N LYS A 37 19.89 45.56 16.89
CA LYS A 37 21.38 45.78 16.72
C LYS A 37 22.39 45.81 17.90
N ASP A 38 23.30 44.82 17.81
CA ASP A 38 24.76 44.76 18.07
C ASP A 38 25.46 45.71 19.06
N PHE A 39 26.23 45.13 20.01
CA PHE A 39 27.60 45.58 20.35
C PHE A 39 28.40 44.48 21.07
N PHE A 40 29.61 44.18 20.58
CA PHE A 40 30.65 43.41 21.27
C PHE A 40 31.43 44.33 22.23
N GLY A 41 31.69 43.84 23.46
CA GLY A 41 32.64 44.43 24.42
C GLY A 41 33.15 43.38 25.40
N HIS A 42 34.48 43.25 25.52
CA HIS A 42 35.18 42.32 26.41
C HIS A 42 35.29 42.82 27.86
N GLY A 43 35.06 41.94 28.85
CA GLY A 43 35.44 42.12 30.25
C GLY A 43 34.62 41.23 31.21
N PRO A 44 35.22 40.65 32.27
CA PRO A 44 34.84 39.34 32.80
C PRO A 44 33.74 39.38 33.87
N ASP A 45 33.17 38.21 34.15
CA ASP A 45 32.10 37.95 35.14
C ASP A 45 30.72 38.52 34.79
N ASN A 46 29.93 37.71 34.08
CA ASN A 46 28.53 37.52 34.46
C ASN A 46 28.00 36.21 33.86
N SER A 47 27.60 35.31 34.77
CA SER A 47 26.84 34.08 34.50
C SER A 47 25.48 34.44 33.89
N TYR A 48 25.41 34.58 32.56
CA TYR A 48 24.14 34.62 31.84
C TYR A 48 23.56 33.21 31.77
N GLY A 49 22.68 32.89 32.72
CA GLY A 49 21.85 31.70 32.65
C GLY A 49 20.93 31.78 31.44
N VAL A 50 21.10 30.85 30.49
CA VAL A 50 20.23 30.74 29.33
C VAL A 50 18.86 30.22 29.81
N VAL A 51 17.80 30.98 29.53
CA VAL A 51 16.42 30.60 29.86
C VAL A 51 15.91 29.68 28.75
N MET A 52 15.66 28.41 29.07
CA MET A 52 15.32 27.37 28.08
C MET A 52 13.94 26.78 28.42
N SER A 53 13.03 26.72 27.45
CA SER A 53 11.74 26.05 27.59
C SER A 53 11.88 24.53 27.42
N ASP A 54 10.91 23.76 27.93
CA ASP A 54 10.90 22.29 27.82
C ASP A 54 11.03 21.78 26.36
N ASP A 55 10.38 22.47 25.42
CA ASP A 55 10.45 22.14 23.99
C ASP A 55 11.84 22.38 23.40
N TRP A 56 12.53 23.43 23.85
CA TRP A 56 13.89 23.73 23.40
C TRP A 56 14.87 22.68 23.93
N ILE A 57 14.72 22.29 25.20
CA ILE A 57 15.54 21.25 25.83
C ILE A 57 15.38 19.91 25.10
N PHE A 58 14.14 19.54 24.74
CA PHE A 58 13.87 18.30 24.03
C PHE A 58 14.47 18.28 22.61
N GLU A 59 14.34 19.36 21.85
CA GLU A 59 14.92 19.43 20.50
C GLU A 59 16.46 19.51 20.53
N GLU A 60 17.05 20.19 21.52
CA GLU A 60 18.51 20.26 21.66
C GLU A 60 19.11 18.91 22.12
N GLU A 61 18.47 18.19 23.05
CA GLU A 61 18.87 16.82 23.42
C GLU A 61 18.86 15.89 22.20
N LYS A 62 17.81 15.98 21.39
CA LYS A 62 17.64 15.19 20.16
C LYS A 62 18.69 15.53 19.11
N ARG A 63 19.03 16.82 18.96
CA ARG A 63 20.06 17.29 18.04
C ARG A 63 21.46 16.83 18.47
N ILE A 64 21.80 16.97 19.75
CA ILE A 64 23.07 16.50 20.32
C ILE A 64 23.19 14.98 20.20
N LEU A 65 22.11 14.22 20.44
CA LEU A 65 22.07 12.77 20.22
C LEU A 65 22.25 12.39 18.75
N ALA A 66 21.72 13.17 17.81
CA ALA A 66 21.92 12.94 16.38
C ALA A 66 23.36 13.26 15.95
N GLU A 67 23.93 14.38 16.39
CA GLU A 67 25.31 14.79 16.09
C GLU A 67 26.34 13.82 16.70
N ASN A 68 26.14 13.37 17.94
CA ASN A 68 27.02 12.39 18.59
C ASN A 68 26.95 10.99 17.96
N ASN A 69 25.81 10.62 17.35
CA ASN A 69 25.64 9.35 16.66
C ASN A 69 26.08 9.39 15.18
N LEU A 70 26.33 10.58 14.62
CA LEU A 70 26.73 10.76 13.22
C LEU A 70 28.05 10.01 12.88
N PRO A 71 29.11 10.02 13.71
CA PRO A 71 30.33 9.26 13.44
C PRO A 71 30.10 7.74 13.46
N ALA A 72 29.26 7.25 14.38
CA ALA A 72 28.91 5.84 14.49
C ALA A 72 28.05 5.38 13.30
N GLN A 73 27.07 6.18 12.88
CA GLN A 73 26.26 5.93 11.70
C GLN A 73 27.09 5.96 10.42
N LYS A 74 28.03 6.91 10.29
CA LYS A 74 28.97 6.98 9.17
C LYS A 74 29.87 5.75 9.12
N LEU A 75 30.43 5.32 10.26
CA LEU A 75 31.24 4.10 10.33
C LEU A 75 30.43 2.85 9.96
N LEU A 76 29.19 2.74 10.42
CA LEU A 76 28.28 1.64 10.06
C LEU A 76 27.95 1.65 8.56
N HIS A 77 27.71 2.82 7.98
CA HIS A 77 27.49 2.97 6.55
C HIS A 77 28.73 2.56 5.75
N ASP A 78 29.91 3.07 6.12
CA ASP A 78 31.17 2.80 5.40
C ASP A 78 31.57 1.33 5.50
N THR A 79 31.36 0.69 6.66
CA THR A 79 31.58 -0.75 6.84
C THR A 79 30.60 -1.59 6.03
N ALA A 80 29.32 -1.20 5.99
CA ALA A 80 28.32 -1.86 5.15
C ALA A 80 28.61 -1.70 3.65
N TYR A 81 29.05 -0.51 3.23
CA TYR A 81 29.45 -0.21 1.86
C TYR A 81 30.66 -1.07 1.44
N ALA A 82 31.72 -1.09 2.25
CA ALA A 82 32.90 -1.92 2.00
C ALA A 82 32.57 -3.42 1.97
N ALA A 83 31.62 -3.89 2.80
CA ALA A 83 31.14 -5.27 2.75
C ALA A 83 30.40 -5.58 1.43
N ARG A 84 29.57 -4.64 0.94
CA ARG A 84 28.90 -4.77 -0.37
C ARG A 84 29.90 -4.77 -1.53
N GLU A 85 30.97 -3.96 -1.47
CA GLU A 85 32.03 -3.98 -2.49
C GLU A 85 32.76 -5.32 -2.56
N ARG A 86 33.12 -5.91 -1.41
CA ARG A 86 33.73 -7.25 -1.36
C ARG A 86 32.79 -8.32 -1.91
N GLN A 87 31.51 -8.24 -1.57
CA GLN A 87 30.50 -9.17 -2.08
C GLN A 87 30.36 -9.04 -3.60
N LEU A 88 30.33 -7.82 -4.14
CA LEU A 88 30.29 -7.56 -5.57
C LEU A 88 31.53 -8.13 -6.26
N ALA A 89 32.73 -7.92 -5.72
CA ALA A 89 33.97 -8.47 -6.29
C ALA A 89 33.93 -10.01 -6.35
N ALA A 90 33.52 -10.66 -5.25
CA ALA A 90 33.37 -12.11 -5.21
C ALA A 90 32.30 -12.63 -6.18
N ASN A 91 31.21 -11.89 -6.37
CA ASN A 91 30.15 -12.25 -7.31
C ASN A 91 30.57 -12.02 -8.77
N LYS A 92 31.39 -11.00 -9.05
CA LYS A 92 32.02 -10.79 -10.37
C LYS A 92 32.96 -11.94 -10.73
N GLU A 93 33.73 -12.45 -9.78
CA GLU A 93 34.58 -13.64 -10.00
C GLU A 93 33.76 -14.92 -10.24
N LYS A 94 32.60 -15.03 -9.59
CA LYS A 94 31.66 -16.16 -9.80
C LYS A 94 30.81 -16.01 -11.06
N ALA A 95 30.62 -14.78 -11.57
CA ALA A 95 29.90 -14.54 -12.80
C ALA A 95 30.70 -15.16 -13.95
N LEU A 96 30.08 -16.14 -14.61
CA LEU A 96 30.76 -17.07 -15.49
C LEU A 96 31.50 -16.34 -16.62
N ASP A 97 32.83 -16.49 -16.68
CA ASP A 97 33.61 -15.95 -17.79
C ASP A 97 33.38 -16.81 -19.04
N CYS A 98 32.48 -16.35 -19.91
CA CYS A 98 32.17 -17.02 -21.16
C CYS A 98 33.17 -16.68 -22.29
N SER A 99 34.29 -16.01 -21.99
CA SER A 99 35.29 -15.56 -22.97
C SER A 99 35.82 -16.66 -23.89
N LYS A 100 35.79 -17.93 -23.44
CA LYS A 100 36.31 -19.09 -24.17
C LYS A 100 35.28 -19.82 -25.03
N PHE A 101 34.00 -19.44 -24.94
CA PHE A 101 32.93 -20.09 -25.71
C PHE A 101 33.00 -19.69 -27.17
N ARG A 102 32.69 -20.65 -28.07
CA ARG A 102 32.55 -20.39 -29.49
C ARG A 102 31.10 -20.07 -29.85
N ILE A 103 30.91 -19.24 -30.87
CA ILE A 103 29.56 -18.92 -31.36
C ILE A 103 28.86 -20.22 -31.76
N GLY A 104 27.64 -20.43 -31.24
CA GLY A 104 26.87 -21.64 -31.47
C GLY A 104 27.18 -22.79 -30.50
N GLU A 105 28.11 -22.62 -29.56
CA GLU A 105 28.41 -23.64 -28.55
C GLU A 105 27.25 -23.76 -27.54
N PRO A 106 26.66 -24.96 -27.35
CA PRO A 106 25.60 -25.17 -26.37
C PRO A 106 26.17 -25.22 -24.96
N VAL A 107 25.35 -24.84 -23.96
CA VAL A 107 25.72 -24.95 -22.54
C VAL A 107 25.13 -26.18 -21.87
N ASP A 108 25.66 -26.49 -20.69
CA ASP A 108 25.07 -27.48 -19.80
C ASP A 108 23.63 -27.12 -19.41
N LYS A 109 22.77 -28.13 -19.20
CA LYS A 109 21.36 -27.96 -18.85
C LYS A 109 21.13 -27.30 -17.49
N ASP A 110 22.12 -27.37 -16.59
CA ASP A 110 22.04 -26.74 -15.28
C ASP A 110 22.36 -25.24 -15.30
N PHE A 111 22.76 -24.72 -16.46
CA PHE A 111 23.01 -23.30 -16.65
C PHE A 111 21.72 -22.48 -16.51
N LYS A 112 21.80 -21.40 -15.74
CA LYS A 112 20.66 -20.53 -15.42
C LYS A 112 20.73 -19.26 -16.24
N PHE A 113 19.62 -18.95 -16.91
CA PHE A 113 19.47 -17.78 -17.75
C PHE A 113 18.36 -16.85 -17.26
N CYS A 114 18.63 -15.56 -17.39
CA CYS A 114 17.63 -14.51 -17.35
C CYS A 114 17.39 -14.01 -18.78
N PRO A 115 16.16 -14.07 -19.32
CA PRO A 115 15.89 -13.50 -20.64
C PRO A 115 16.09 -12.00 -20.69
N LEU A 116 16.62 -11.48 -21.80
CA LEU A 116 16.88 -10.03 -21.92
C LEU A 116 15.60 -9.19 -21.75
N LYS A 117 14.47 -9.68 -22.29
CA LYS A 117 13.15 -9.03 -22.11
C LYS A 117 12.68 -9.01 -20.66
N VAL A 118 13.05 -10.03 -19.86
CA VAL A 118 12.78 -10.09 -18.41
C VAL A 118 13.60 -9.03 -17.68
N MET A 119 14.88 -8.89 -18.02
CA MET A 119 15.77 -7.86 -17.44
C MET A 119 15.25 -6.45 -17.75
N VAL A 120 14.94 -6.15 -19.01
CA VAL A 120 14.47 -4.81 -19.44
C VAL A 120 13.14 -4.42 -18.79
N SER A 121 12.26 -5.39 -18.50
CA SER A 121 10.96 -5.15 -17.84
C SER A 121 11.02 -5.15 -16.31
N TYR A 122 12.18 -5.43 -15.70
CA TYR A 122 12.36 -5.48 -14.26
C TYR A 122 11.98 -4.17 -13.53
N PRO A 123 12.38 -2.96 -13.98
CA PRO A 123 12.12 -1.72 -13.25
C PRO A 123 10.63 -1.41 -13.07
N ASP A 124 9.84 -1.71 -14.08
CA ASP A 124 8.41 -1.40 -14.09
C ASP A 124 7.62 -2.34 -13.17
N ARG A 125 8.20 -3.49 -12.81
CA ARG A 125 7.51 -4.54 -12.05
C ARG A 125 8.02 -4.76 -10.63
N PHE A 126 9.33 -4.59 -10.39
CA PHE A 126 9.95 -4.92 -9.10
C PHE A 126 10.60 -3.74 -8.39
N ILE A 127 10.70 -2.58 -9.05
CA ILE A 127 11.23 -1.37 -8.40
C ILE A 127 10.06 -0.47 -7.98
N GLY A 128 10.06 -0.09 -6.69
CA GLY A 128 9.07 0.81 -6.10
C GLY A 128 9.11 2.22 -6.69
N LYS A 129 8.04 3.00 -6.50
CA LYS A 129 7.88 4.35 -7.10
C LYS A 129 9.03 5.31 -6.77
N VAL A 130 9.62 5.19 -5.57
CA VAL A 130 10.73 6.03 -5.10
C VAL A 130 12.02 5.77 -5.88
N ASN A 131 12.43 4.51 -6.00
CA ASN A 131 13.72 4.16 -6.63
C ASN A 131 13.62 4.01 -8.15
N ARG A 132 12.42 3.84 -8.71
CA ARG A 132 12.23 3.57 -10.15
C ARG A 132 12.77 4.70 -11.05
N PRO A 133 12.52 6.00 -10.80
CA PRO A 133 13.07 7.07 -11.65
C PRO A 133 14.60 7.08 -11.70
N ARG A 134 15.25 6.71 -10.59
CA ARG A 134 16.71 6.65 -10.46
C ARG A 134 17.31 5.42 -11.14
N ALA A 135 16.66 4.26 -10.99
CA ALA A 135 17.17 2.99 -11.53
C ALA A 135 16.82 2.76 -13.01
N LYS A 136 15.64 3.19 -13.48
CA LYS A 136 15.15 2.91 -14.84
C LYS A 136 16.12 3.31 -15.97
N PRO A 137 16.84 4.46 -15.92
CA PRO A 137 17.83 4.83 -16.94
C PRO A 137 18.89 3.76 -17.20
N TYR A 138 19.36 3.05 -16.16
CA TYR A 138 20.36 1.99 -16.28
C TYR A 138 19.83 0.75 -17.02
N PHE A 139 18.53 0.45 -16.91
CA PHE A 139 17.91 -0.63 -17.65
C PHE A 139 17.55 -0.24 -19.09
N THR A 140 17.26 1.05 -19.33
CA THR A 140 17.08 1.58 -20.70
C THR A 140 18.41 1.55 -21.47
N ARG A 141 19.52 1.81 -20.78
CA ARG A 141 20.89 1.78 -21.32
C ARG A 141 21.68 0.58 -20.81
N ILE A 142 21.06 -0.60 -20.76
CA ILE A 142 21.61 -1.78 -20.08
C ILE A 142 22.97 -2.26 -20.62
N LEU A 143 23.31 -1.90 -21.85
CA LEU A 143 24.59 -2.25 -22.49
C LEU A 143 25.70 -1.22 -22.23
N PHE A 144 25.34 0.01 -21.83
CA PHE A 144 26.29 1.11 -21.73
C PHE A 144 27.32 0.85 -20.63
N GLU A 145 28.61 0.94 -21.00
CA GLU A 145 29.77 0.75 -20.11
C GLU A 145 29.74 -0.58 -19.34
N ARG A 146 29.14 -1.62 -19.93
CA ARG A 146 28.96 -2.92 -19.28
C ARG A 146 29.33 -4.06 -20.21
N THR A 147 29.88 -5.11 -19.60
CA THR A 147 30.18 -6.36 -20.31
C THR A 147 29.06 -7.36 -20.07
N TRP A 148 28.52 -7.92 -21.15
CA TRP A 148 27.49 -8.95 -21.10
C TRP A 148 27.87 -10.12 -21.98
N ASP A 149 27.61 -11.35 -21.51
CA ASP A 149 27.71 -12.55 -22.32
C ASP A 149 26.31 -12.94 -22.78
N PHE A 150 26.09 -12.88 -24.10
CA PHE A 150 24.80 -13.17 -24.71
C PHE A 150 24.74 -14.59 -25.23
N PHE A 151 23.59 -15.21 -25.00
CA PHE A 151 23.19 -16.49 -25.55
C PHE A 151 21.93 -16.29 -26.38
N TYR A 152 21.74 -17.14 -27.37
CA TYR A 152 20.57 -17.11 -28.23
C TYR A 152 19.82 -18.44 -28.15
N LEU A 153 18.49 -18.36 -28.27
CA LEU A 153 17.60 -19.51 -28.34
C LEU A 153 16.56 -19.28 -29.43
N HIS A 154 16.53 -20.17 -30.41
CA HIS A 154 15.52 -20.19 -31.47
C HIS A 154 14.23 -20.83 -30.99
N ASP A 155 13.12 -20.46 -31.63
CA ASP A 155 11.88 -21.20 -31.49
C ASP A 155 11.73 -22.24 -32.61
N PRO A 156 11.80 -23.55 -32.32
CA PRO A 156 11.69 -24.61 -33.33
C PRO A 156 10.30 -24.65 -33.98
N THR A 157 9.29 -23.99 -33.39
CA THR A 157 7.95 -23.85 -33.98
C THR A 157 7.81 -22.64 -34.91
N GLU A 158 8.78 -21.72 -34.88
CA GLU A 158 8.83 -20.50 -35.70
C GLU A 158 10.24 -20.32 -36.33
N PRO A 159 10.75 -21.29 -37.12
CA PRO A 159 12.17 -21.34 -37.55
C PRO A 159 12.62 -20.17 -38.44
N ALA A 160 11.67 -19.41 -39.00
CA ALA A 160 11.95 -18.22 -39.81
C ALA A 160 12.15 -16.93 -39.00
N ARG A 161 11.93 -16.96 -37.67
CA ARG A 161 12.10 -15.78 -36.80
C ARG A 161 13.52 -15.68 -36.25
N ASP A 162 13.94 -14.44 -35.97
CA ASP A 162 15.16 -14.13 -35.23
C ASP A 162 15.13 -14.81 -33.84
N PRO A 163 16.28 -15.26 -33.32
CA PRO A 163 16.35 -15.91 -32.01
C PRO A 163 16.15 -14.90 -30.87
N TYR A 164 15.89 -15.43 -29.68
CA TYR A 164 15.72 -14.63 -28.47
C TYR A 164 17.01 -14.59 -27.64
N LEU A 165 17.31 -13.41 -27.10
CA LEU A 165 18.51 -13.18 -26.29
C LEU A 165 18.29 -13.56 -24.82
N LEU A 166 19.27 -14.29 -24.31
CA LEU A 166 19.39 -14.75 -22.94
C LEU A 166 20.74 -14.29 -22.38
N VAL A 167 20.78 -14.07 -21.08
CA VAL A 167 21.97 -13.66 -20.34
C VAL A 167 22.12 -14.58 -19.13
N PRO A 168 23.33 -14.99 -18.74
CA PRO A 168 23.56 -15.69 -17.49
C PRO A 168 22.90 -14.96 -16.30
N SER A 169 22.10 -15.68 -15.50
CA SER A 169 21.41 -15.08 -14.35
C SER A 169 22.36 -14.38 -13.38
N ALA A 170 23.56 -14.95 -13.21
CA ALA A 170 24.62 -14.38 -12.37
C ALA A 170 25.08 -12.99 -12.82
N GLN A 171 25.13 -12.71 -14.14
CA GLN A 171 25.48 -11.38 -14.63
C GLN A 171 24.37 -10.36 -14.31
N PHE A 172 23.10 -10.79 -14.29
CA PHE A 172 22.01 -9.92 -13.88
C PHE A 172 22.03 -9.64 -12.36
N GLU A 173 22.40 -10.62 -11.53
CA GLU A 173 22.61 -10.42 -10.09
C GLU A 173 23.71 -9.39 -9.82
N VAL A 174 24.87 -9.54 -10.48
CA VAL A 174 25.97 -8.56 -10.42
C VAL A 174 25.52 -7.17 -10.83
N PHE A 175 24.75 -7.05 -11.93
CA PHE A 175 24.21 -5.77 -12.37
C PHE A 175 23.31 -5.11 -11.31
N LEU A 176 22.45 -5.87 -10.64
CA LEU A 176 21.62 -5.31 -9.55
C LEU A 176 22.48 -4.87 -8.35
N GLU A 177 23.56 -5.58 -8.04
CA GLU A 177 24.50 -5.23 -6.97
C GLU A 177 25.28 -3.95 -7.26
N GLU A 178 25.72 -3.75 -8.51
CA GLU A 178 26.33 -2.49 -8.95
C GLU A 178 25.38 -1.31 -8.76
N LEU A 179 24.12 -1.45 -9.20
CA LEU A 179 23.10 -0.41 -8.99
C LEU A 179 22.81 -0.14 -7.51
N ASN A 180 22.94 -1.14 -6.65
CA ASN A 180 22.75 -0.97 -5.22
C ASN A 180 23.84 -0.12 -4.59
N LEU A 181 25.09 -0.26 -5.04
CA LEU A 181 26.19 0.59 -4.60
C LEU A 181 26.04 2.01 -5.13
N GLU A 182 25.74 2.14 -6.43
CA GLU A 182 25.69 3.46 -7.09
C GLU A 182 24.49 4.30 -6.64
N LEU A 183 23.34 3.68 -6.39
CA LEU A 183 22.11 4.39 -6.03
C LEU A 183 21.77 4.33 -4.54
N ASP A 184 22.61 3.68 -3.73
CA ASP A 184 22.31 3.28 -2.35
C ASP A 184 20.90 2.65 -2.24
N THR A 185 20.75 1.50 -2.89
CA THR A 185 19.48 0.75 -2.92
C THR A 185 19.67 -0.71 -2.48
N SER A 186 18.59 -1.49 -2.47
CA SER A 186 18.60 -2.91 -2.10
C SER A 186 17.77 -3.76 -3.07
N LEU A 187 17.93 -3.50 -4.36
CA LEU A 187 17.38 -4.27 -5.47
C LEU A 187 17.91 -5.71 -5.44
N ARG A 188 17.01 -6.68 -5.62
CA ARG A 188 17.30 -8.12 -5.65
C ARG A 188 16.32 -8.81 -6.58
N ILE A 189 16.73 -9.93 -7.17
CA ILE A 189 15.77 -10.83 -7.82
C ILE A 189 14.72 -11.24 -6.79
N PRO A 190 13.41 -11.08 -7.07
CA PRO A 190 12.36 -11.37 -6.11
C PRO A 190 12.32 -12.86 -5.75
N SER A 191 12.07 -13.16 -4.48
CA SER A 191 11.73 -14.50 -4.01
C SER A 191 10.26 -14.86 -4.34
N GLY A 192 9.96 -16.15 -4.40
CA GLY A 192 8.61 -16.67 -4.62
C GLY A 192 8.24 -16.91 -6.09
N LEU A 193 6.98 -16.65 -6.45
CA LEU A 193 6.37 -17.08 -7.73
C LEU A 193 7.07 -16.59 -9.00
N ASN A 194 7.91 -15.56 -8.93
CA ASN A 194 8.62 -15.02 -10.11
C ASN A 194 10.09 -15.43 -10.19
N THR A 195 10.65 -16.07 -9.16
CA THR A 195 12.09 -16.42 -9.09
C THR A 195 12.51 -17.27 -10.30
N ASP A 196 11.72 -18.27 -10.68
CA ASP A 196 12.04 -19.18 -11.79
C ASP A 196 12.15 -18.48 -13.15
N LYS A 197 11.56 -17.29 -13.31
CA LYS A 197 11.65 -16.50 -14.55
C LYS A 197 12.99 -15.80 -14.72
N PHE A 198 13.74 -15.64 -13.64
CA PHE A 198 15.09 -15.07 -13.64
C PHE A 198 16.18 -16.15 -13.66
N PHE A 199 15.83 -17.40 -13.34
CA PHE A 199 16.74 -18.55 -13.26
C PHE A 199 16.28 -19.70 -14.16
N MET A 200 16.00 -19.41 -15.42
CA MET A 200 15.50 -20.41 -16.36
C MET A 200 16.61 -21.39 -16.76
N LYS A 201 16.29 -22.69 -16.69
CA LYS A 201 17.07 -23.78 -17.27
C LYS A 201 16.44 -24.27 -18.55
N PHE A 202 17.21 -24.91 -19.42
CA PHE A 202 16.73 -25.46 -20.69
C PHE A 202 17.43 -26.80 -20.97
N GLY A 203 16.81 -27.65 -21.80
CA GLY A 203 17.34 -28.97 -22.13
C GLY A 203 16.65 -30.14 -21.43
N GLU A 204 15.57 -29.90 -20.69
CA GLU A 204 14.76 -31.00 -20.13
C GLU A 204 14.10 -31.80 -21.26
N GLY A 205 14.13 -33.13 -21.17
CA GLY A 205 13.57 -34.01 -22.20
C GLY A 205 14.21 -33.85 -23.59
N ASP A 206 15.51 -33.50 -23.63
CA ASP A 206 16.27 -33.19 -24.85
C ASP A 206 15.72 -32.02 -25.67
N THR A 207 14.91 -31.15 -25.06
CA THR A 207 14.47 -29.91 -25.70
C THR A 207 15.64 -28.97 -26.04
N PRO A 208 15.46 -28.02 -26.98
CA PRO A 208 16.55 -27.12 -27.40
C PRO A 208 17.15 -26.31 -26.25
N ARG A 209 18.48 -26.15 -26.31
CA ARG A 209 19.28 -25.41 -25.31
C ARG A 209 19.85 -24.11 -25.89
N PRO A 210 20.02 -23.07 -25.05
CA PRO A 210 20.71 -21.85 -25.43
C PRO A 210 22.12 -22.12 -25.92
N ARG A 211 22.54 -21.34 -26.92
CA ARG A 211 23.91 -21.36 -27.47
C ARG A 211 24.57 -20.02 -27.29
N TYR A 212 25.89 -20.04 -27.09
CA TYR A 212 26.66 -18.80 -26.96
C TYR A 212 26.60 -17.98 -28.24
N LEU A 213 26.37 -16.69 -28.10
CA LEU A 213 26.31 -15.74 -29.21
C LEU A 213 27.57 -14.90 -29.29
N ARG A 214 27.81 -14.07 -28.27
CA ARG A 214 28.96 -13.16 -28.18
C ARG A 214 29.05 -12.53 -26.80
N ARG A 215 30.22 -11.98 -26.51
CA ARG A 215 30.44 -11.00 -25.44
C ARG A 215 30.30 -9.59 -26.02
N SER A 216 29.48 -8.74 -25.41
CA SER A 216 29.41 -7.31 -25.71
C SER A 216 30.41 -6.58 -24.83
N GLN A 217 31.42 -5.94 -25.42
CA GLN A 217 32.39 -5.11 -24.70
C GLN A 217 32.06 -3.64 -24.98
N GLU A 218 31.43 -2.96 -24.02
CA GLU A 218 31.16 -1.51 -24.04
C GLU A 218 30.34 -1.02 -25.26
N GLU A 219 29.57 -1.90 -25.90
CA GLU A 219 28.78 -1.54 -27.07
C GLU A 219 27.54 -0.74 -26.67
N THR A 220 27.23 0.32 -27.41
CA THR A 220 26.00 1.10 -27.21
C THR A 220 24.78 0.46 -27.86
N SER A 221 24.95 -0.57 -28.70
CA SER A 221 23.86 -1.30 -29.35
C SER A 221 24.20 -2.78 -29.61
N LEU A 222 23.18 -3.64 -29.49
CA LEU A 222 23.21 -5.05 -29.88
C LEU A 222 22.72 -5.22 -31.32
N ASP A 223 23.48 -4.74 -32.31
CA ASP A 223 23.25 -5.18 -33.68
C ASP A 223 24.06 -6.45 -33.93
N VAL A 224 23.35 -7.58 -34.03
CA VAL A 224 23.95 -8.93 -34.16
C VAL A 224 23.64 -9.55 -35.52
N ARG A 225 23.23 -8.73 -36.50
CA ARG A 225 22.86 -9.23 -37.82
C ARG A 225 24.10 -9.47 -38.69
N PRO A 226 24.17 -10.60 -39.44
CA PRO A 226 23.16 -11.66 -39.53
C PRO A 226 23.16 -12.61 -38.33
N TRP A 227 21.96 -13.06 -37.93
CA TRP A 227 21.79 -14.02 -36.83
C TRP A 227 22.26 -15.43 -37.22
N PRO A 228 22.74 -16.26 -36.27
CA PRO A 228 22.97 -17.67 -36.49
C PRO A 228 21.68 -18.38 -36.94
N ILE A 229 21.76 -19.23 -37.97
CA ILE A 229 20.62 -20.02 -38.45
C ILE A 229 20.23 -21.06 -37.39
N ILE A 230 18.93 -21.36 -37.27
CA ILE A 230 18.43 -22.42 -36.39
C ILE A 230 19.07 -23.76 -36.75
N ASN A 231 19.50 -24.53 -35.74
CA ASN A 231 20.05 -25.86 -35.97
C ASN A 231 18.89 -26.86 -36.23
N PRO A 232 18.87 -27.59 -37.36
CA PRO A 232 17.86 -28.62 -37.63
C PRO A 232 17.71 -29.65 -36.50
N ASP A 233 18.78 -29.96 -35.78
CA ASP A 233 18.76 -30.90 -34.65
C ASP A 233 17.87 -30.39 -33.51
N ASP A 234 17.75 -29.08 -33.30
CA ASP A 234 16.85 -28.52 -32.29
C ASP A 234 15.37 -28.73 -32.66
N ILE A 235 15.06 -28.61 -33.95
CA ILE A 235 13.70 -28.82 -34.46
C ILE A 235 13.33 -30.29 -34.25
N ASN A 236 14.22 -31.20 -34.66
CA ASN A 236 14.03 -32.64 -34.52
C ASN A 236 13.94 -33.05 -33.04
N ALA A 237 14.83 -32.55 -32.19
CA ALA A 237 14.85 -32.84 -30.77
C ALA A 237 13.58 -32.32 -30.06
N PHE A 238 13.11 -31.12 -30.40
CA PHE A 238 11.85 -30.59 -29.87
C PHE A 238 10.63 -31.43 -30.29
N GLN A 239 10.60 -31.89 -31.55
CA GLN A 239 9.52 -32.74 -32.06
C GLN A 239 9.53 -34.13 -31.41
N ALA A 240 10.71 -34.68 -31.13
CA ALA A 240 10.88 -35.98 -30.48
C ALA A 240 10.68 -35.93 -28.95
N ALA A 241 10.79 -34.76 -28.32
CA ALA A 241 10.65 -34.60 -26.88
C ALA A 241 9.25 -35.01 -26.37
N PRO A 242 9.15 -35.53 -25.13
CA PRO A 242 7.85 -35.87 -24.54
C PRO A 242 6.88 -34.67 -24.50
N PRO A 243 5.55 -34.87 -24.65
CA PRO A 243 4.58 -33.77 -24.67
C PRO A 243 4.63 -32.85 -23.44
N ARG A 244 4.95 -33.41 -22.27
CA ARG A 244 5.13 -32.65 -21.02
C ARG A 244 6.30 -31.67 -21.10
N ASP A 245 7.41 -32.10 -21.71
CA ASP A 245 8.62 -31.29 -21.83
C ASP A 245 8.45 -30.23 -22.91
N GLN A 246 7.77 -30.56 -24.02
CA GLN A 246 7.35 -29.57 -25.02
C GLN A 246 6.46 -28.47 -24.42
N LEU A 247 5.48 -28.84 -23.58
CA LEU A 247 4.60 -27.88 -22.91
C LEU A 247 5.37 -26.98 -21.92
N THR A 248 6.28 -27.57 -21.16
CA THR A 248 7.15 -26.85 -20.22
C THR A 248 8.05 -25.86 -20.97
N TRP A 249 8.67 -26.30 -22.06
CA TRP A 249 9.52 -25.49 -22.91
C TRP A 249 8.74 -24.32 -23.57
N ARG A 250 7.55 -24.59 -24.12
CA ARG A 250 6.64 -23.55 -24.66
C ARG A 250 6.25 -22.51 -23.62
N SER A 251 6.04 -22.96 -22.38
CA SER A 251 5.71 -22.07 -21.25
C SER A 251 6.87 -21.16 -20.89
N LYS A 252 8.11 -21.67 -20.86
CA LYS A 252 9.34 -20.88 -20.71
C LYS A 252 9.48 -19.87 -21.86
N MET A 253 9.31 -20.33 -23.10
CA MET A 253 9.44 -19.46 -24.27
C MET A 253 8.44 -18.32 -24.31
N ARG A 254 7.21 -18.51 -23.82
CA ARG A 254 6.26 -17.40 -23.70
C ARG A 254 6.87 -16.23 -22.92
N VAL A 255 7.56 -16.52 -21.81
CA VAL A 255 8.22 -15.52 -20.97
C VAL A 255 9.49 -14.98 -21.63
N VAL A 256 10.28 -15.83 -22.31
CA VAL A 256 11.45 -15.39 -23.09
C VAL A 256 11.04 -14.35 -24.17
N LYS A 257 9.94 -14.62 -24.88
CA LYS A 257 9.38 -13.77 -25.93
C LYS A 257 8.87 -12.43 -25.42
N SER A 258 8.05 -12.45 -24.37
CA SER A 258 7.32 -11.26 -23.91
C SER A 258 7.97 -10.50 -22.76
N GLY A 259 8.91 -11.13 -22.04
CA GLY A 259 9.30 -10.68 -20.70
C GLY A 259 8.11 -10.66 -19.75
N PHE A 260 8.12 -9.74 -18.78
CA PHE A 260 6.94 -9.45 -17.98
C PHE A 260 5.98 -8.58 -18.78
N VAL A 261 4.73 -9.05 -18.94
CA VAL A 261 3.65 -8.21 -19.47
C VAL A 261 3.58 -6.94 -18.62
N PRO A 262 3.68 -5.73 -19.23
CA PRO A 262 3.45 -4.49 -18.51
C PRO A 262 2.12 -4.59 -17.75
N LYS A 263 2.03 -4.03 -16.54
CA LYS A 263 0.69 -3.76 -15.98
C LYS A 263 0.00 -2.88 -17.03
N LYS A 264 -0.93 -3.45 -17.80
CA LYS A 264 -1.77 -2.66 -18.70
C LYS A 264 -2.29 -1.49 -17.88
N GLY A 265 -2.16 -0.26 -18.40
CA GLY A 265 -3.03 0.82 -17.97
C GLY A 265 -4.45 0.27 -17.97
N GLY A 266 -5.23 0.59 -16.93
CA GLY A 266 -6.53 -0.02 -16.71
C GLY A 266 -7.34 -0.09 -18.01
N ASP A 267 -7.79 -1.29 -18.36
CA ASP A 267 -8.64 -1.52 -19.52
C ASP A 267 -9.79 -0.50 -19.51
N PRO A 268 -9.93 0.37 -20.54
CA PRO A 268 -10.93 1.42 -20.57
C PRO A 268 -12.36 0.88 -20.38
N GLU A 269 -12.65 -0.30 -20.91
CA GLU A 269 -13.95 -0.95 -20.76
C GLU A 269 -14.17 -1.38 -19.30
N LYS A 270 -13.13 -1.94 -18.68
CA LYS A 270 -13.16 -2.31 -17.25
C LYS A 270 -13.27 -1.08 -16.35
N ALA A 271 -12.62 0.03 -16.70
CA ALA A 271 -12.71 1.29 -15.97
C ALA A 271 -14.13 1.89 -16.09
N ALA A 272 -14.71 1.90 -17.29
CA ALA A 272 -16.08 2.32 -17.52
C ALA A 272 -17.09 1.44 -16.78
N LYS A 273 -16.90 0.11 -16.79
CA LYS A 273 -17.75 -0.83 -16.03
C LYS A 273 -17.70 -0.54 -14.52
N LYS A 274 -16.51 -0.29 -13.97
CA LYS A 274 -16.37 0.12 -12.57
C LYS A 274 -17.07 1.44 -12.29
N LYS A 275 -16.93 2.46 -13.15
CA LYS A 275 -17.62 3.73 -12.97
C LYS A 275 -19.14 3.53 -12.94
N ARG A 276 -19.70 2.82 -13.93
CA ARG A 276 -21.14 2.51 -13.99
C ARG A 276 -21.65 1.79 -12.75
N HIS A 277 -20.85 0.87 -12.22
CA HIS A 277 -21.17 0.13 -11.01
C HIS A 277 -21.23 1.05 -9.78
N ARG A 278 -20.24 1.92 -9.57
CA ARG A 278 -20.27 2.93 -8.49
C ARG A 278 -21.44 3.91 -8.63
N ASP A 279 -21.67 4.40 -9.86
CA ASP A 279 -22.81 5.29 -10.16
C ASP A 279 -24.15 4.58 -9.85
N GLN A 280 -24.25 3.27 -10.10
CA GLN A 280 -25.44 2.48 -9.76
C GLN A 280 -25.59 2.29 -8.25
N MET A 281 -24.50 2.03 -7.54
CA MET A 281 -24.52 1.90 -6.07
C MET A 281 -24.99 3.20 -5.39
N LEU A 282 -24.52 4.36 -5.87
CA LEU A 282 -25.01 5.65 -5.38
C LEU A 282 -26.51 5.82 -5.65
N ARG A 283 -26.98 5.52 -6.87
CA ARG A 283 -28.43 5.57 -7.19
C ARG A 283 -29.26 4.64 -6.31
N ASN A 284 -28.81 3.40 -6.08
CA ASN A 284 -29.49 2.47 -5.19
C ASN A 284 -29.56 3.03 -3.76
N THR A 285 -28.46 3.63 -3.28
CA THR A 285 -28.40 4.28 -1.97
C THR A 285 -29.44 5.40 -1.84
N LEU A 286 -29.57 6.25 -2.87
CA LEU A 286 -30.59 7.31 -2.91
C LEU A 286 -32.01 6.72 -2.87
N GLY A 287 -32.27 5.66 -3.62
CA GLY A 287 -33.55 4.95 -3.61
C GLY A 287 -33.88 4.36 -2.23
N TYR A 288 -32.92 3.68 -1.59
CA TYR A 288 -33.13 3.11 -0.25
C TYR A 288 -33.45 4.18 0.80
N LEU A 289 -32.86 5.37 0.68
CA LEU A 289 -33.10 6.50 1.58
C LEU A 289 -34.35 7.33 1.23
N GLY A 290 -35.10 6.98 0.17
CA GLY A 290 -36.25 7.77 -0.30
C GLY A 290 -35.87 9.15 -0.86
N LEU A 291 -34.60 9.34 -1.22
CA LEU A 291 -34.06 10.58 -1.77
C LEU A 291 -34.23 10.66 -3.30
N GLN A 292 -34.54 9.54 -3.94
CA GLN A 292 -34.83 9.46 -5.35
C GLN A 292 -35.89 8.39 -5.60
N GLY A 293 -36.95 8.73 -6.35
CA GLY A 293 -38.04 7.80 -6.65
C GLY A 293 -39.18 7.89 -5.63
N ASP A 294 -39.50 6.78 -4.96
CA ASP A 294 -40.60 6.69 -4.01
C ASP A 294 -40.32 7.50 -2.73
N PRO A 295 -41.08 8.58 -2.45
CA PRO A 295 -40.83 9.46 -1.31
C PRO A 295 -41.09 8.79 0.06
N ASP A 296 -41.78 7.65 0.10
CA ASP A 296 -41.97 6.90 1.35
C ASP A 296 -40.72 6.09 1.77
N GLY A 297 -39.71 6.02 0.89
CA GLY A 297 -38.47 5.26 1.08
C GLY A 297 -38.69 3.75 1.08
N HIS A 298 -37.62 2.98 0.89
CA HIS A 298 -37.69 1.54 1.10
C HIS A 298 -37.62 1.23 2.62
N ASP A 299 -38.40 0.24 3.06
CA ASP A 299 -38.28 -0.32 4.41
C ASP A 299 -36.97 -1.12 4.50
N VAL A 300 -35.92 -0.45 4.99
CA VAL A 300 -34.54 -0.91 4.92
C VAL A 300 -33.86 -0.72 6.26
N VAL A 301 -33.03 -1.70 6.63
CA VAL A 301 -32.08 -1.57 7.73
C VAL A 301 -30.69 -1.48 7.15
N PHE A 302 -30.03 -0.36 7.37
CA PHE A 302 -28.60 -0.24 7.10
C PHE A 302 -27.82 -0.75 8.30
N ILE A 303 -26.96 -1.73 8.06
CA ILE A 303 -26.06 -2.28 9.08
C ILE A 303 -24.64 -2.03 8.60
N CYS A 304 -23.99 -1.05 9.20
CA CYS A 304 -22.57 -0.82 9.00
C CYS A 304 -21.73 -1.64 9.97
N VAL A 305 -20.64 -2.16 9.44
CA VAL A 305 -19.74 -3.06 10.14
C VAL A 305 -18.30 -2.65 9.87
N ASP A 306 -17.50 -2.58 10.93
CA ASP A 306 -16.06 -2.33 10.86
C ASP A 306 -15.32 -3.29 11.80
N VAL A 307 -14.19 -3.83 11.36
CA VAL A 307 -13.41 -4.81 12.12
C VAL A 307 -11.95 -4.38 12.26
N GLU A 308 -11.49 -4.29 13.51
CA GLU A 308 -10.08 -4.12 13.81
C GLU A 308 -9.46 -5.47 14.19
N ALA A 309 -8.32 -5.76 13.56
CA ALA A 309 -7.50 -6.92 13.86
C ALA A 309 -6.11 -6.50 14.32
N ILE A 310 -5.52 -7.26 15.24
CA ILE A 310 -4.18 -6.96 15.74
C ILE A 310 -3.16 -7.08 14.59
N GLU A 311 -2.26 -6.11 14.46
CA GLU A 311 -1.29 -6.03 13.35
C GLU A 311 -0.32 -7.23 13.30
N ARG A 312 -0.06 -7.85 14.45
CA ARG A 312 0.86 -9.00 14.57
C ARG A 312 0.15 -10.32 14.31
N LYS A 313 0.80 -11.17 13.51
CA LYS A 313 0.35 -12.55 13.28
C LYS A 313 0.10 -13.27 14.62
N PRO A 314 -1.02 -13.98 14.78
CA PRO A 314 -1.93 -14.46 13.73
C PRO A 314 -3.03 -13.47 13.29
N ASN A 315 -2.93 -12.19 13.66
CA ASN A 315 -3.91 -11.15 13.38
C ASN A 315 -5.30 -11.46 13.96
N PRO A 316 -5.39 -11.76 15.28
CA PRO A 316 -6.67 -11.96 15.92
C PRO A 316 -7.55 -10.70 15.80
N ILE A 317 -8.84 -10.89 15.58
CA ILE A 317 -9.85 -9.83 15.62
C ILE A 317 -9.92 -9.32 17.06
N SER A 318 -9.68 -8.03 17.26
CA SER A 318 -9.68 -7.38 18.56
C SER A 318 -10.96 -6.61 18.83
N GLU A 319 -11.53 -5.96 17.81
CA GLU A 319 -12.70 -5.08 17.95
C GLU A 319 -13.66 -5.27 16.79
N ILE A 320 -14.95 -5.09 17.06
CA ILE A 320 -16.01 -5.12 16.06
C ILE A 320 -16.96 -3.95 16.35
N GLY A 321 -17.13 -3.09 15.35
CA GLY A 321 -18.08 -2.00 15.37
C GLY A 321 -19.33 -2.33 14.60
N PHE A 322 -20.48 -1.96 15.15
CA PHE A 322 -21.74 -1.90 14.42
C PHE A 322 -22.32 -0.51 14.49
N ALA A 323 -22.88 -0.04 13.40
CA ALA A 323 -23.76 1.11 13.39
C ALA A 323 -25.00 0.77 12.57
N ILE A 324 -26.19 0.98 13.14
CA ILE A 324 -27.45 0.50 12.58
C ILE A 324 -28.39 1.68 12.42
N LEU A 325 -28.93 1.84 11.22
CA LEU A 325 -29.98 2.82 10.92
C LEU A 325 -31.20 2.11 10.35
N ASP A 326 -32.33 2.23 11.03
CA ASP A 326 -33.63 1.77 10.58
C ASP A 326 -34.35 2.94 9.87
N THR A 327 -34.70 2.79 8.58
CA THR A 327 -35.37 3.88 7.85
C THR A 327 -36.76 4.21 8.38
N ARG A 328 -37.35 3.35 9.22
CA ARG A 328 -38.60 3.68 9.93
C ARG A 328 -38.40 4.78 10.96
N ASP A 329 -37.23 4.84 11.59
CA ASP A 329 -36.90 5.85 12.60
C ASP A 329 -36.68 7.23 11.97
N THR A 330 -36.35 7.29 10.67
CA THR A 330 -36.13 8.54 9.92
C THR A 330 -37.41 9.17 9.37
N LYS A 331 -38.55 8.47 9.42
CA LYS A 331 -39.82 8.94 8.83
C LYS A 331 -40.30 10.23 9.50
N GLY A 332 -40.57 11.25 8.68
CA GLY A 332 -41.05 12.56 9.14
C GLY A 332 -39.97 13.43 9.81
N VAL A 333 -38.71 13.00 9.80
CA VAL A 333 -37.60 13.80 10.34
C VAL A 333 -36.78 14.39 9.21
N ASP A 334 -36.61 15.71 9.25
CA ASP A 334 -35.76 16.44 8.31
C ASP A 334 -34.31 15.93 8.40
N PRO A 335 -33.72 15.44 7.29
CA PRO A 335 -32.34 14.94 7.26
C PRO A 335 -31.31 16.01 7.65
N LYS A 336 -31.60 17.30 7.43
CA LYS A 336 -30.67 18.43 7.53
C LYS A 336 -29.42 18.24 6.64
N SER A 337 -28.54 19.24 6.66
CA SER A 337 -27.25 19.18 5.96
C SER A 337 -26.46 17.92 6.37
N VAL A 338 -25.97 17.18 5.38
CA VAL A 338 -25.19 15.94 5.48
C VAL A 338 -25.80 14.85 6.39
N GLY A 339 -27.11 14.88 6.60
CA GLY A 339 -27.83 13.85 7.35
C GLY A 339 -27.82 14.04 8.87
N ARG A 340 -27.40 15.21 9.36
CA ARG A 340 -27.31 15.52 10.81
C ARG A 340 -28.61 15.31 11.59
N GLY A 341 -29.77 15.42 10.92
CA GLY A 341 -31.07 15.14 11.52
C GLY A 341 -31.34 13.65 11.77
N TRP A 342 -30.70 12.76 11.01
CA TRP A 342 -30.83 11.31 11.13
C TRP A 342 -29.71 10.67 11.97
N TRP A 343 -28.57 11.34 12.19
CA TRP A 343 -27.48 10.78 13.01
C TRP A 343 -27.91 10.32 14.42
N PRO A 344 -28.82 11.02 15.14
CA PRO A 344 -29.28 10.57 16.46
C PRO A 344 -30.06 9.24 16.45
N MET A 345 -30.50 8.78 15.28
CA MET A 345 -31.22 7.50 15.12
C MET A 345 -30.27 6.33 14.86
N ILE A 346 -28.99 6.60 14.62
CA ILE A 346 -27.98 5.57 14.43
C ILE A 346 -27.69 4.92 15.78
N LYS A 347 -27.97 3.62 15.89
CA LYS A 347 -27.61 2.83 17.07
C LYS A 347 -26.24 2.21 16.86
N THR A 348 -25.28 2.59 17.70
CA THR A 348 -23.88 2.18 17.56
C THR A 348 -23.47 1.26 18.69
N HIS A 349 -22.79 0.18 18.34
CA HIS A 349 -22.27 -0.81 19.26
C HIS A 349 -20.78 -1.02 19.03
N HIS A 350 -20.06 -1.27 20.11
CA HIS A 350 -18.64 -1.56 20.06
C HIS A 350 -18.34 -2.80 20.90
N LEU A 351 -17.91 -3.87 20.25
CA LEU A 351 -17.48 -5.11 20.89
C LEU A 351 -15.96 -5.17 20.91
N ARG A 352 -15.37 -5.52 22.04
CA ARG A 352 -13.94 -5.80 22.19
C ARG A 352 -13.75 -7.21 22.70
N VAL A 353 -13.02 -8.04 21.97
CA VAL A 353 -12.79 -9.43 22.39
C VAL A 353 -11.97 -9.43 23.68
N TYR A 354 -12.54 -9.99 24.75
CA TYR A 354 -12.01 -9.87 26.11
C TYR A 354 -10.52 -10.27 26.22
N GLU A 355 -10.14 -11.38 25.59
CA GLU A 355 -8.78 -11.93 25.58
C GLU A 355 -7.76 -11.01 24.89
N TYR A 356 -8.22 -10.13 24.02
CA TYR A 356 -7.38 -9.22 23.23
C TYR A 356 -7.53 -7.75 23.65
N ALA A 357 -8.38 -7.44 24.63
CA ALA A 357 -8.66 -6.07 25.06
C ALA A 357 -7.42 -5.30 25.54
N GLY A 358 -6.40 -6.00 26.07
CA GLY A 358 -5.14 -5.39 26.48
C GLY A 358 -4.15 -5.10 25.32
N LEU A 359 -4.47 -5.52 24.10
CA LEU A 359 -3.63 -5.32 22.93
C LEU A 359 -4.06 -4.05 22.18
N ARG A 360 -3.07 -3.35 21.60
CA ARG A 360 -3.29 -2.12 20.83
C ARG A 360 -2.35 -2.05 19.63
N ASN A 361 -2.91 -1.65 18.49
CA ASN A 361 -2.17 -1.41 17.25
C ASN A 361 -1.36 -0.11 17.34
N HIS A 362 -0.12 -0.17 16.86
CA HIS A 362 0.85 0.93 16.96
C HIS A 362 1.84 1.00 15.79
N GLN A 363 2.04 -0.10 15.05
CA GLN A 363 3.14 -0.23 14.09
C GLN A 363 2.82 0.39 12.73
N PHE A 364 1.59 0.23 12.26
CA PHE A 364 1.14 0.77 10.97
C PHE A 364 0.07 1.84 11.17
N VAL A 365 -0.83 1.61 12.12
CA VAL A 365 -1.91 2.54 12.49
C VAL A 365 -2.04 2.57 14.01
N LYS A 366 -2.10 3.76 14.59
CA LYS A 366 -2.30 3.92 16.04
C LYS A 366 -3.79 3.77 16.36
N GLY A 367 -4.19 2.60 16.84
CA GLY A 367 -5.57 2.35 17.28
C GLY A 367 -5.95 3.16 18.52
N CYS A 368 -7.25 3.35 18.77
CA CYS A 368 -7.78 3.98 19.99
C CYS A 368 -8.95 3.18 20.60
N PRO A 369 -8.72 1.91 20.96
CA PRO A 369 -9.78 0.97 21.33
C PRO A 369 -10.61 1.38 22.56
N ASP A 370 -10.03 2.20 23.45
CA ASP A 370 -10.67 2.65 24.68
C ASP A 370 -11.52 3.92 24.49
N ALA A 371 -11.52 4.52 23.30
CA ALA A 371 -12.11 5.83 23.03
C ALA A 371 -13.41 5.75 22.21
N PHE A 372 -14.34 4.88 22.63
CA PHE A 372 -15.65 4.77 22.00
C PHE A 372 -16.54 5.98 22.36
N ASN A 373 -17.04 6.69 21.34
CA ASN A 373 -17.72 7.97 21.52
C ASN A 373 -19.25 7.84 21.65
N PHE A 374 -19.81 6.69 21.29
CA PHE A 374 -21.26 6.52 21.08
C PHE A 374 -21.91 5.58 22.10
N GLY A 375 -21.25 5.33 23.24
CA GLY A 375 -21.76 4.50 24.31
C GLY A 375 -20.65 3.82 25.10
N GLU A 376 -20.94 2.63 25.63
CA GLU A 376 -19.96 1.80 26.34
C GLU A 376 -19.56 0.60 25.48
N SER A 377 -18.29 0.20 25.57
CA SER A 377 -17.79 -0.99 24.90
C SER A 377 -18.20 -2.25 25.66
N ILE A 378 -18.63 -3.29 24.94
CA ILE A 378 -18.97 -4.59 25.50
C ILE A 378 -17.77 -5.52 25.31
N PHE A 379 -17.47 -6.34 26.32
CA PHE A 379 -16.29 -7.21 26.33
C PHE A 379 -16.67 -8.71 26.34
N PRO A 380 -17.22 -9.25 25.24
CA PRO A 380 -17.52 -10.67 25.17
C PRO A 380 -16.23 -11.52 25.14
N PRO A 381 -16.21 -12.67 25.84
CA PRO A 381 -15.22 -13.71 25.60
C PRO A 381 -15.21 -14.17 24.14
N LYS A 382 -14.06 -14.61 23.64
CA LYS A 382 -13.88 -15.01 22.24
C LYS A 382 -14.86 -16.11 21.79
N ASP A 383 -15.15 -17.08 22.64
CA ASP A 383 -16.10 -18.15 22.36
C ASP A 383 -17.58 -17.69 22.39
N LYS A 384 -17.84 -16.50 22.93
CA LYS A 384 -19.16 -15.86 23.03
C LYS A 384 -19.35 -14.70 22.07
N ILE A 385 -18.37 -14.40 21.21
CA ILE A 385 -18.45 -13.28 20.27
C ILE A 385 -19.64 -13.41 19.31
N GLY A 386 -19.91 -14.63 18.82
CA GLY A 386 -21.04 -14.88 17.92
C GLY A 386 -22.39 -14.62 18.60
N GLU A 387 -22.56 -15.08 19.84
CA GLU A 387 -23.78 -14.82 20.64
C GLU A 387 -23.97 -13.31 20.88
N ALA A 388 -22.89 -12.58 21.19
CA ALA A 388 -22.93 -11.13 21.38
C ALA A 388 -23.29 -10.37 20.10
N ILE A 389 -22.79 -10.80 18.93
CA ILE A 389 -23.14 -10.21 17.64
C ILE A 389 -24.63 -10.47 17.34
N MET A 390 -25.10 -11.71 17.48
CA MET A 390 -26.50 -12.03 17.21
C MET A 390 -27.44 -11.27 18.15
N ALA A 391 -27.09 -11.10 19.43
CA ALA A 391 -27.90 -10.29 20.34
C ALA A 391 -28.09 -8.82 19.88
N ILE A 392 -27.12 -8.26 19.15
CA ILE A 392 -27.22 -6.91 18.55
C ILE A 392 -28.07 -6.93 17.28
N LEU A 393 -27.90 -7.95 16.44
CA LEU A 393 -28.51 -8.01 15.11
C LEU A 393 -29.94 -8.57 15.13
N ASP A 394 -30.24 -9.54 16.00
CA ASP A 394 -31.52 -10.26 16.10
C ASP A 394 -32.76 -9.33 16.05
N PRO A 395 -32.80 -8.18 16.76
CA PRO A 395 -33.94 -7.26 16.69
C PRO A 395 -34.26 -6.76 15.27
N TYR A 396 -33.30 -6.81 14.36
CA TYR A 396 -33.41 -6.34 12.98
C TYR A 396 -33.61 -7.46 11.97
N LEU A 397 -33.25 -8.71 12.31
CA LEU A 397 -33.29 -9.86 11.42
C LEU A 397 -34.67 -10.57 11.38
N LEU A 398 -35.50 -10.38 12.41
CA LEU A 398 -36.73 -11.17 12.61
C LEU A 398 -37.90 -10.81 11.68
N ASP A 399 -37.88 -9.62 11.07
CA ASP A 399 -39.04 -9.04 10.37
C ASP A 399 -39.04 -9.25 8.83
N GLU A 400 -38.26 -10.20 8.28
CA GLU A 400 -38.09 -10.44 6.82
C GLU A 400 -37.84 -9.13 6.01
N ARG A 401 -37.03 -8.22 6.55
CA ARG A 401 -36.79 -6.91 5.94
C ARG A 401 -35.59 -6.91 5.02
N ASN A 402 -35.54 -5.89 4.15
CA ASN A 402 -34.36 -5.62 3.34
C ASN A 402 -33.22 -5.10 4.22
N ILE A 403 -32.18 -5.90 4.38
CA ILE A 403 -30.97 -5.52 5.10
C ILE A 403 -29.90 -5.14 4.09
N VAL A 404 -29.30 -3.97 4.29
CA VAL A 404 -28.22 -3.46 3.44
C VAL A 404 -26.97 -3.30 4.30
N ILE A 405 -25.93 -4.07 3.96
CA ILE A 405 -24.63 -3.94 4.60
C ILE A 405 -23.92 -2.70 4.08
N VAL A 406 -23.32 -1.93 4.99
CA VAL A 406 -22.55 -0.72 4.67
C VAL A 406 -21.14 -0.86 5.22
N GLY A 407 -20.14 -0.36 4.50
CA GLY A 407 -18.77 -0.31 5.01
C GLY A 407 -17.88 0.63 4.22
N HIS A 408 -16.59 0.58 4.50
CA HIS A 408 -15.57 1.38 3.83
C HIS A 408 -14.44 0.46 3.36
N ASP A 409 -14.42 0.09 2.06
CA ASP A 409 -13.72 -1.10 1.55
C ASP A 409 -14.30 -2.43 2.09
N VAL A 410 -15.62 -2.59 1.91
CA VAL A 410 -16.49 -3.64 2.48
C VAL A 410 -15.95 -5.07 2.31
N LYS A 411 -15.15 -5.32 1.26
CA LYS A 411 -14.60 -6.65 0.96
C LYS A 411 -13.69 -7.16 2.08
N GLN A 412 -12.98 -6.27 2.77
CA GLN A 412 -12.09 -6.65 3.84
C GLN A 412 -12.90 -7.12 5.06
N ASP A 413 -13.91 -6.37 5.46
CA ASP A 413 -14.75 -6.67 6.63
C ASP A 413 -15.56 -7.95 6.45
N ILE A 414 -16.14 -8.16 5.25
CA ILE A 414 -16.87 -9.41 4.94
C ILE A 414 -15.97 -10.65 5.12
N ASN A 415 -14.69 -10.56 4.76
CA ASN A 415 -13.78 -11.70 4.92
C ASN A 415 -13.54 -12.02 6.40
N TYR A 416 -13.41 -11.01 7.27
CA TYR A 416 -13.24 -11.22 8.71
C TYR A 416 -14.47 -11.88 9.33
N PHE A 417 -15.68 -11.49 8.93
CA PHE A 417 -16.91 -12.13 9.40
C PHE A 417 -17.02 -13.60 9.00
N GLY A 418 -16.63 -13.94 7.77
CA GLY A 418 -16.53 -15.34 7.34
C GLY A 418 -15.61 -16.17 8.24
N THR A 419 -14.52 -15.60 8.75
CA THR A 419 -13.63 -16.30 9.71
C THR A 419 -14.23 -16.47 11.10
N MET A 420 -15.23 -15.67 11.46
CA MET A 420 -15.98 -15.78 12.72
C MET A 420 -17.18 -16.72 12.61
N GLY A 421 -17.40 -17.35 11.45
CA GLY A 421 -18.54 -18.23 11.21
C GLY A 421 -19.87 -17.51 11.00
N ILE A 422 -19.83 -16.19 10.79
CA ILE A 422 -21.01 -15.38 10.49
C ILE A 422 -20.97 -15.06 9.00
N ASP A 423 -21.89 -15.65 8.24
CA ASP A 423 -22.02 -15.33 6.83
C ASP A 423 -22.92 -14.10 6.66
N LEU A 424 -22.31 -12.92 6.62
CA LEU A 424 -23.02 -11.66 6.32
C LEU A 424 -23.77 -11.72 4.99
N LYS A 425 -23.40 -12.61 4.06
CA LYS A 425 -24.11 -12.77 2.78
C LYS A 425 -25.45 -13.48 2.94
N VAL A 426 -25.59 -14.30 3.98
CA VAL A 426 -26.87 -14.93 4.36
C VAL A 426 -27.76 -13.91 5.08
N LEU A 427 -27.19 -13.03 5.91
CA LEU A 427 -27.95 -11.92 6.51
C LEU A 427 -28.41 -10.89 5.49
N ALA A 428 -27.65 -10.72 4.41
CA ALA A 428 -27.92 -9.78 3.33
C ALA A 428 -28.70 -10.40 2.16
N GLU A 429 -29.36 -11.55 2.36
CA GLU A 429 -30.14 -12.31 1.35
C GLU A 429 -30.87 -11.39 0.35
N LEU A 430 -30.20 -10.96 -0.74
CA LEU A 430 -30.67 -10.21 -1.93
C LEU A 430 -30.14 -8.77 -2.15
N ALA A 431 -29.56 -8.05 -1.17
CA ALA A 431 -29.09 -6.67 -1.41
C ALA A 431 -27.55 -6.56 -1.59
N GLU A 432 -27.13 -5.81 -2.60
CA GLU A 432 -25.70 -5.51 -2.80
C GLU A 432 -25.19 -4.59 -1.68
N PRO A 433 -24.03 -4.89 -1.04
CA PRO A 433 -23.46 -4.02 -0.02
C PRO A 433 -23.09 -2.64 -0.56
N ILE A 434 -23.27 -1.61 0.28
CA ILE A 434 -22.87 -0.24 -0.02
C ILE A 434 -21.46 0.00 0.50
N ASP A 435 -20.55 0.35 -0.41
CA ASP A 435 -19.21 0.78 -0.08
C ASP A 435 -19.12 2.31 -0.14
N THR A 436 -18.89 2.93 1.02
CA THR A 436 -18.81 4.39 1.16
C THR A 436 -17.65 5.00 0.37
N GLN A 437 -16.57 4.25 0.13
CA GLN A 437 -15.49 4.70 -0.72
C GLN A 437 -15.93 4.74 -2.19
N GLU A 438 -16.75 3.78 -2.63
CA GLU A 438 -17.25 3.70 -4.01
C GLU A 438 -18.31 4.78 -4.30
N ILE A 439 -19.28 4.99 -3.42
CA ILE A 439 -20.28 6.06 -3.61
C ILE A 439 -19.67 7.46 -3.50
N HIS A 440 -18.63 7.67 -2.67
CA HIS A 440 -17.87 8.92 -2.62
C HIS A 440 -17.15 9.17 -3.95
N GLN A 441 -16.51 8.14 -4.51
CA GLN A 441 -15.89 8.24 -5.83
C GLN A 441 -16.89 8.61 -6.93
N ALA A 442 -18.12 8.08 -6.88
CA ALA A 442 -19.18 8.46 -7.80
C ALA A 442 -19.59 9.94 -7.61
N TRP A 443 -19.80 10.38 -6.37
CA TRP A 443 -20.17 11.76 -6.05
C TRP A 443 -19.10 12.81 -6.44
N CYS A 444 -17.82 12.46 -6.33
CA CYS A 444 -16.71 13.33 -6.71
C CYS A 444 -16.26 13.18 -8.18
N ASP A 445 -16.89 12.29 -8.96
CA ASP A 445 -16.40 11.85 -10.28
C ASP A 445 -14.89 11.50 -10.28
N SER A 446 -14.47 10.78 -9.25
CA SER A 446 -13.07 10.40 -9.02
C SER A 446 -12.83 8.91 -9.27
N THR A 447 -11.60 8.58 -9.64
CA THR A 447 -11.11 7.19 -9.75
C THR A 447 -10.24 6.77 -8.57
N GLN A 448 -9.90 7.70 -7.69
CA GLN A 448 -9.05 7.45 -6.52
C GLN A 448 -9.93 7.26 -5.28
N GLY A 449 -9.75 6.14 -4.59
CA GLY A 449 -10.40 5.90 -3.30
C GLY A 449 -9.78 6.80 -2.24
N ARG A 450 -10.62 7.28 -1.32
CA ARG A 450 -10.17 8.09 -0.18
C ARG A 450 -10.41 7.30 1.10
N SER A 451 -9.58 7.54 2.12
CA SER A 451 -9.80 7.01 3.47
C SER A 451 -11.06 7.60 4.07
N LEU A 452 -11.64 6.92 5.06
CA LEU A 452 -12.82 7.40 5.79
C LEU A 452 -12.63 8.83 6.31
N SER A 453 -11.48 9.10 6.95
CA SER A 453 -11.10 10.45 7.40
C SER A 453 -11.16 11.51 6.30
N ALA A 454 -10.71 11.19 5.10
CA ALA A 454 -10.71 12.10 3.98
C ALA A 454 -12.12 12.29 3.38
N VAL A 455 -12.95 11.24 3.35
CA VAL A 455 -14.36 11.33 2.95
C VAL A 455 -15.14 12.22 3.93
N LEU A 456 -14.95 12.05 5.23
CA LEU A 456 -15.59 12.88 6.27
C LEU A 456 -15.17 14.35 6.16
N ASN A 457 -13.88 14.60 5.91
CA ASN A 457 -13.38 15.96 5.69
C ASN A 457 -13.98 16.61 4.44
N ASP A 458 -14.14 15.87 3.34
CA ASP A 458 -14.78 16.39 2.12
C ASP A 458 -16.26 16.77 2.35
N LEU A 459 -16.93 16.12 3.31
CA LEU A 459 -18.31 16.37 3.70
C LEU A 459 -18.44 17.39 4.85
N ASP A 460 -17.33 17.95 5.33
CA ASP A 460 -17.30 18.83 6.51
C ASP A 460 -17.95 18.17 7.76
N ILE A 461 -17.68 16.87 7.94
CA ILE A 461 -18.08 16.08 9.10
C ILE A 461 -16.89 15.97 10.05
N SER A 462 -17.00 16.61 11.21
CA SER A 462 -15.99 16.48 12.27
C SER A 462 -16.03 15.07 12.86
N SER A 463 -14.88 14.40 12.84
CA SER A 463 -14.69 13.08 13.44
C SER A 463 -13.60 13.08 14.50
N LYS A 464 -13.74 12.18 15.47
CA LYS A 464 -12.78 11.97 16.56
C LYS A 464 -12.62 10.49 16.81
N ASN A 465 -11.42 10.09 17.25
CA ASN A 465 -11.13 8.72 17.67
C ASN A 465 -11.45 7.67 16.57
N LEU A 466 -11.05 7.97 15.32
CA LEU A 466 -10.98 6.95 14.26
C LEU A 466 -9.93 5.89 14.63
N HIS A 467 -10.05 4.68 14.08
CA HIS A 467 -9.36 3.47 14.54
C HIS A 467 -9.88 2.95 15.89
N ASN A 468 -11.18 3.12 16.07
CA ASN A 468 -12.01 2.45 17.06
C ASN A 468 -13.21 1.93 16.26
N ALA A 469 -13.36 0.62 16.19
CA ALA A 469 -14.26 0.01 15.21
C ALA A 469 -15.71 0.54 15.33
N GLY A 470 -16.19 0.79 16.56
CA GLY A 470 -17.51 1.37 16.80
C GLY A 470 -17.66 2.80 16.26
N ASN A 471 -16.65 3.64 16.46
CA ASN A 471 -16.64 4.99 15.90
C ASN A 471 -16.54 4.96 14.38
N ASP A 472 -15.69 4.11 13.82
CA ASP A 472 -15.49 4.00 12.37
C ASP A 472 -16.77 3.51 11.67
N ALA A 473 -17.48 2.54 12.26
CA ALA A 473 -18.80 2.12 11.77
C ALA A 473 -19.83 3.26 11.81
N HIS A 474 -19.89 4.03 12.90
CA HIS A 474 -20.80 5.18 13.02
C HIS A 474 -20.51 6.24 11.96
N TYR A 475 -19.25 6.68 11.87
CA TYR A 475 -18.85 7.70 10.91
C TYR A 475 -18.98 7.22 9.47
N THR A 476 -18.85 5.93 9.20
CA THR A 476 -19.11 5.35 7.88
C THR A 476 -20.59 5.50 7.49
N LEU A 477 -21.55 5.24 8.39
CA LEU A 477 -22.96 5.57 8.12
C LEU A 477 -23.18 7.08 7.93
N CYS A 478 -22.57 7.93 8.75
CA CYS A 478 -22.65 9.38 8.55
C CYS A 478 -22.12 9.79 7.17
N ALA A 479 -21.03 9.18 6.70
CA ALA A 479 -20.46 9.43 5.39
C ALA A 479 -21.41 8.97 4.27
N MET A 480 -22.05 7.80 4.40
CA MET A 480 -23.07 7.33 3.45
C MET A 480 -24.22 8.35 3.31
N LEU A 481 -24.80 8.77 4.44
CA LEU A 481 -25.87 9.78 4.46
C LEU A 481 -25.41 11.11 3.88
N GLY A 482 -24.20 11.56 4.24
CA GLY A 482 -23.62 12.80 3.76
C GLY A 482 -23.42 12.81 2.24
N VAL A 483 -22.83 11.74 1.68
CA VAL A 483 -22.65 11.59 0.23
C VAL A 483 -24.00 11.61 -0.49
N ALA A 484 -24.99 10.87 0.01
CA ALA A 484 -26.31 10.78 -0.60
C ALA A 484 -27.02 12.15 -0.65
N LEU A 485 -27.07 12.87 0.48
CA LEU A 485 -27.74 14.17 0.57
C LEU A 485 -27.01 15.28 -0.20
N GLU A 486 -25.67 15.30 -0.16
CA GLU A 486 -24.90 16.27 -0.93
C GLU A 486 -24.95 15.99 -2.44
N HIS A 487 -25.20 14.75 -2.85
CA HIS A 487 -25.46 14.45 -4.25
C HIS A 487 -26.78 15.08 -4.72
N VAL A 488 -27.87 14.87 -3.98
CA VAL A 488 -29.19 15.49 -4.28
C VAL A 488 -29.08 17.01 -4.33
N ARG A 489 -28.43 17.62 -3.33
CA ARG A 489 -28.22 19.07 -3.29
C ARG A 489 -27.49 19.60 -4.52
N LYS A 490 -26.45 18.89 -4.99
CA LYS A 490 -25.71 19.25 -6.21
C LYS A 490 -26.58 19.13 -7.47
N GLU A 491 -27.43 18.10 -7.58
CA GLU A 491 -28.33 17.94 -8.73
C GLU A 491 -29.41 19.03 -8.77
N GLU A 492 -29.97 19.41 -7.63
CA GLU A 492 -30.93 20.52 -7.51
C GLU A 492 -30.28 21.86 -7.89
N GLU A 493 -29.09 22.15 -7.38
CA GLU A 493 -28.33 23.37 -7.72
C GLU A 493 -28.02 23.45 -9.22
N GLN A 494 -27.66 22.32 -9.85
CA GLN A 494 -27.40 22.25 -11.29
C GLN A 494 -28.69 22.46 -12.10
N SER A 495 -29.79 21.82 -11.70
CA SER A 495 -31.10 21.97 -12.34
C SER A 495 -31.60 23.41 -12.27
N ASN A 496 -31.49 24.04 -11.11
CA ASN A 496 -31.85 25.45 -10.91
C ASN A 496 -30.98 26.40 -11.73
N LYS A 497 -29.67 26.14 -11.85
CA LYS A 497 -28.78 26.92 -12.72
C LYS A 497 -29.15 26.78 -14.20
N MET A 498 -29.53 25.58 -14.65
CA MET A 498 -29.99 25.37 -16.02
C MET A 498 -31.30 26.11 -16.30
N LEU A 499 -32.29 26.03 -15.41
CA LEU A 499 -33.56 26.75 -15.55
C LEU A 499 -33.35 28.27 -15.61
N ASN A 500 -32.53 28.82 -14.71
CA ASN A 500 -32.21 30.25 -14.67
C ASN A 500 -31.32 30.74 -15.82
N SER A 501 -30.80 29.84 -16.66
CA SER A 501 -30.00 30.19 -17.85
C SER A 501 -30.81 30.20 -19.16
N ILE A 502 -32.08 29.79 -19.09
CA ILE A 502 -33.01 29.72 -20.23
C ILE A 502 -33.96 30.93 -20.24
N ASP A 503 -34.14 31.62 -19.11
CA ASP A 503 -34.68 32.98 -18.99
C ASP A 503 -33.57 34.03 -19.21
#